data_AF-A0A6P1IZU8-F1
#
_entry.id   AF-A0A6P1IZU8-F1
#
_cell.length_a   1.000
_cell.length_b   1.000
_cell.length_c   1.000
_cell.angle_alpha   90.00
_cell.angle_beta   90.00
_cell.angle_gamma   90.00
#
_symmetry.space_group_name_H-M   'P 1'
#
loop_
_entity.id
_entity.type
_entity.pdbx_description
1 polymer ?
#
loop_
_entity_poly.entity_id
_entity_poly.type
_entity_poly.pdbx_seq_one_letter_code
_entity_poly.pdbx_strand_id
1 'polypeptide(L)'
;MRPQRTSSAHLGAERQRLAANLTDFPTSVTLSKVHRSIRWLDQRSLRWQARNVKYILASEKYMGARFAEDEAAGGVARRKATMDELTALVRRSGEAAVNAWLDHPDKLQACRFAIAIIESGAYDISPKLPMYDEHESLVQWAQQ
;
A
#
# COMPACT_ATOMS: atom_id res chain seq x y z
N MET A 1 4.56 11.02 50.02
CA MET A 1 4.08 10.88 48.63
C MET A 1 4.09 9.41 48.26
N ARG A 2 2.92 8.77 48.11
CA ARG A 2 2.76 7.37 47.71
C ARG A 2 2.25 7.32 46.26
N PRO A 3 2.73 6.41 45.41
CA PRO A 3 2.21 6.24 44.06
C PRO A 3 0.84 5.53 44.10
N GLN A 4 -0.13 6.10 43.39
CA GLN A 4 -1.43 5.45 43.17
C GLN A 4 -1.24 4.27 42.22
N ARG A 5 -1.47 3.06 42.73
CA ARG A 5 -1.69 1.85 41.91
C ARG A 5 -3.06 1.98 41.24
N THR A 6 -3.08 2.25 39.94
CA THR A 6 -4.28 2.02 39.14
C THR A 6 -4.45 0.51 38.96
N SER A 7 -5.58 0.02 39.48
CA SER A 7 -5.91 -1.38 39.67
C SER A 7 -6.15 -2.09 38.33
N SER A 8 -5.57 -3.29 38.19
CA SER A 8 -5.80 -4.29 37.14
C SER A 8 -7.29 -4.58 36.87
N ALA A 9 -8.18 -4.24 37.81
CA ALA A 9 -9.62 -4.37 37.67
C ALA A 9 -10.23 -3.48 36.58
N HIS A 10 -9.63 -2.31 36.28
CA HIS A 10 -10.22 -1.38 35.31
C HIS A 10 -10.04 -1.88 33.85
N LEU A 11 -8.92 -2.53 33.57
CA LEU A 11 -8.62 -3.16 32.27
C LEU A 11 -9.48 -4.40 31.99
N GLY A 12 -9.93 -5.10 33.04
CA GLY A 12 -10.85 -6.24 32.92
C GLY A 12 -12.25 -5.82 32.48
N ALA A 13 -12.78 -4.73 33.04
CA ALA A 13 -14.09 -4.19 32.70
C ALA A 13 -14.13 -3.58 31.29
N GLU A 14 -13.03 -2.96 30.84
CA GLU A 14 -12.93 -2.38 29.51
C GLU A 14 -12.79 -3.46 28.42
N ARG A 15 -12.07 -4.55 28.69
CA ARG A 15 -12.04 -5.74 27.83
C ARG A 15 -13.40 -6.44 27.72
N GLN A 16 -14.17 -6.53 28.80
CA GLN A 16 -15.53 -7.10 28.76
C GLN A 16 -16.51 -6.19 28.01
N ARG A 17 -16.39 -4.87 28.12
CA ARG A 17 -17.18 -3.92 27.31
C ARG A 17 -16.84 -4.00 25.82
N LEU A 18 -15.57 -4.12 25.46
CA LEU A 18 -15.16 -4.32 24.05
C LEU A 18 -15.64 -5.67 23.48
N ALA A 19 -15.66 -6.73 24.30
CA ALA A 19 -16.19 -8.03 23.92
C ALA A 19 -17.73 -8.03 23.74
N ALA A 20 -18.45 -7.27 24.58
CA ALA A 20 -19.91 -7.14 24.48
C ALA A 20 -20.37 -6.29 23.28
N ASN A 21 -19.54 -5.38 22.77
CA ASN A 21 -19.84 -4.62 21.55
C ASN A 21 -19.50 -5.38 20.25
N LEU A 22 -18.88 -6.57 20.34
CA LEU A 22 -18.61 -7.43 19.19
C LEU A 22 -19.71 -8.47 18.93
N THR A 23 -20.70 -8.61 19.83
CA THR A 23 -21.79 -9.59 19.70
C THR A 23 -22.93 -9.13 18.78
N ASP A 24 -22.91 -7.88 18.33
CA ASP A 24 -23.91 -7.33 17.38
C ASP A 24 -23.45 -7.35 15.91
N PHE A 25 -22.34 -8.04 15.61
CA PHE A 25 -22.06 -8.40 14.23
C PHE A 25 -22.96 -9.59 13.84
N PRO A 26 -23.71 -9.50 12.73
CA PRO A 26 -24.49 -10.63 12.24
C PRO A 26 -23.53 -11.80 11.97
N THR A 27 -23.58 -12.81 12.82
CA THR A 27 -22.77 -14.03 12.78
C THR A 27 -23.11 -14.94 11.60
N SER A 28 -23.88 -14.45 10.62
CA SER A 28 -24.22 -15.17 9.38
C SER A 28 -23.19 -15.00 8.25
N VAL A 29 -22.06 -14.33 8.48
CA VAL A 29 -20.88 -14.56 7.63
C VAL A 29 -20.22 -15.85 8.11
N THR A 30 -20.76 -16.99 7.63
CA THR A 30 -20.17 -18.33 7.84
C THR A 30 -18.65 -18.26 7.66
N LEU A 31 -17.87 -18.83 8.58
CA LEU A 31 -16.40 -18.94 8.52
C LEU A 31 -15.88 -19.36 7.12
N SER A 32 -16.67 -20.14 6.37
CA SER A 32 -16.41 -20.57 5.00
C SER A 32 -16.41 -19.44 3.95
N LYS A 33 -17.15 -18.33 4.18
CA LYS A 33 -17.12 -17.12 3.35
C LYS A 33 -15.86 -16.31 3.65
N VAL A 34 -15.50 -16.14 4.92
CA VAL A 34 -14.25 -15.44 5.32
C VAL A 34 -13.02 -16.17 4.77
N HIS A 35 -12.96 -17.50 4.91
CA HIS A 35 -11.87 -18.31 4.36
C HIS A 35 -11.78 -18.23 2.83
N ARG A 36 -12.92 -18.20 2.12
CA ARG A 36 -12.95 -18.02 0.66
C ARG A 36 -12.48 -16.62 0.26
N SER A 37 -12.88 -15.58 0.97
CA SER A 37 -12.44 -14.21 0.70
C SER A 37 -10.94 -14.02 0.93
N ILE A 38 -10.38 -14.59 2.00
CA ILE A 38 -8.93 -14.54 2.28
C ILE A 38 -8.14 -15.28 1.17
N ARG A 39 -8.57 -16.49 0.79
CA ARG A 39 -7.93 -17.27 -0.29
C ARG A 39 -8.01 -16.56 -1.64
N TRP A 40 -9.12 -15.89 -1.93
CA TRP A 40 -9.31 -15.16 -3.17
C TRP A 40 -8.40 -13.92 -3.25
N LEU A 41 -8.24 -13.17 -2.15
CA LEU A 41 -7.32 -12.04 -2.05
C LEU A 41 -5.86 -12.48 -2.24
N ASP A 42 -5.48 -13.62 -1.66
CA ASP A 42 -4.13 -14.19 -1.80
C ASP A 42 -3.80 -14.60 -3.24
N GLN A 43 -4.69 -15.34 -3.92
CA GLN A 43 -4.50 -15.71 -5.33
C GLN A 43 -4.44 -14.50 -6.27
N ARG A 44 -5.22 -13.45 -5.97
CA ARG A 44 -5.23 -12.22 -6.74
C ARG A 44 -3.92 -11.45 -6.61
N SER A 45 -3.40 -11.37 -5.39
CA SER A 45 -2.08 -10.78 -5.10
C SER A 45 -0.98 -11.50 -5.88
N LEU A 46 -0.95 -12.84 -5.87
CA LEU A 46 0.04 -13.63 -6.60
C LEU A 46 -0.01 -13.40 -8.12
N ARG A 47 -1.21 -13.35 -8.71
CA ARG A 47 -1.36 -13.08 -10.15
C ARG A 47 -0.94 -11.67 -10.53
N TRP A 48 -1.27 -10.68 -9.68
CA TRP A 48 -0.82 -9.32 -9.88
C TRP A 48 0.70 -9.23 -9.80
N GLN A 49 1.31 -9.82 -8.75
CA GLN A 49 2.76 -9.85 -8.58
C GLN A 49 3.44 -10.49 -9.79
N ALA A 50 2.96 -11.65 -10.25
CA ALA A 50 3.51 -12.34 -11.42
C ALA A 50 3.52 -11.48 -12.70
N ARG A 51 2.51 -10.62 -12.90
CA ARG A 51 2.46 -9.71 -14.05
C ARG A 51 3.33 -8.46 -13.87
N ASN A 52 3.42 -7.94 -12.64
CA ASN A 52 3.97 -6.61 -12.38
C ASN A 52 5.42 -6.60 -11.91
N VAL A 53 5.92 -7.72 -11.37
CA VAL A 53 7.25 -7.80 -10.76
C VAL A 53 8.35 -7.34 -11.71
N LYS A 54 8.24 -7.63 -13.02
CA LYS A 54 9.23 -7.20 -14.01
C LYS A 54 9.40 -5.67 -14.06
N TYR A 55 8.32 -4.92 -13.93
CA TYR A 55 8.37 -3.44 -13.96
C TYR A 55 8.90 -2.86 -12.65
N ILE A 56 8.57 -3.50 -11.52
CA ILE A 56 9.11 -3.11 -10.21
C ILE A 56 10.63 -3.28 -10.22
N LEU A 57 11.12 -4.45 -10.65
CA LEU A 57 12.55 -4.74 -10.75
C LEU A 57 13.27 -3.82 -11.74
N ALA A 58 12.64 -3.53 -12.89
CA ALA A 58 13.19 -2.59 -13.86
C ALA A 58 13.30 -1.15 -13.30
N SER A 59 12.28 -0.72 -12.54
CA SER A 59 12.27 0.58 -11.88
C SER A 59 13.33 0.66 -10.78
N GLU A 60 13.51 -0.40 -10.01
CA GLU A 60 14.58 -0.49 -9.01
C GLU A 60 15.97 -0.39 -9.65
N LYS A 61 16.23 -1.15 -10.72
CA LYS A 61 17.50 -1.09 -11.46
C LYS A 61 17.74 0.31 -12.03
N TYR A 62 16.71 0.94 -12.58
CA TYR A 62 16.79 2.31 -13.12
C TYR A 62 17.12 3.33 -12.04
N MET A 63 16.42 3.31 -10.91
CA MET A 63 16.72 4.23 -9.81
C MET A 63 18.12 3.99 -9.24
N GLY A 64 18.57 2.74 -9.16
CA GLY A 64 19.95 2.40 -8.81
C GLY A 64 20.97 3.06 -9.75
N ALA A 65 20.76 2.98 -11.07
CA ALA A 65 21.61 3.63 -12.06
C ALA A 65 21.61 5.16 -11.90
N ARG A 66 20.43 5.77 -11.73
CA ARG A 66 20.30 7.22 -11.52
C ARG A 66 21.02 7.69 -10.26
N PHE A 67 20.94 6.94 -9.17
CA PHE A 67 21.67 7.24 -7.94
C PHE A 67 23.19 7.11 -8.11
N ALA A 68 23.65 6.12 -8.88
CA ALA A 68 25.07 5.97 -9.20
C ALA A 68 25.59 7.13 -10.07
N GLU A 69 24.81 7.59 -11.04
CA GLU A 69 25.12 8.75 -11.87
C GLU A 69 25.21 10.04 -11.05
N ASP A 70 24.27 10.26 -10.13
CA ASP A 70 24.31 11.42 -9.23
C ASP A 70 25.49 11.35 -8.24
N GLU A 71 25.81 10.15 -7.75
CA GLU A 71 27.01 9.94 -6.92
C GLU A 71 28.30 10.22 -7.71
N ALA A 72 28.39 9.77 -8.96
CA ALA A 72 29.53 10.07 -9.82
C ALA A 72 29.66 11.57 -10.14
N ALA A 73 28.54 12.28 -10.29
CA ALA A 73 28.51 13.69 -10.66
C ALA A 73 28.74 14.67 -9.49
N GLY A 74 28.43 14.28 -8.25
CA GLY A 74 28.48 15.19 -7.10
C GLY A 74 28.73 14.52 -5.75
N GLY A 75 29.19 13.27 -5.76
CA GLY A 75 29.44 12.48 -4.56
C GLY A 75 28.17 12.05 -3.84
N VAL A 76 28.36 11.46 -2.66
CA VAL A 76 27.29 10.92 -1.80
C VAL A 76 26.22 11.98 -1.46
N ALA A 77 26.62 13.25 -1.34
CA ALA A 77 25.69 14.35 -1.05
C ALA A 77 24.63 14.52 -2.15
N ARG A 78 25.03 14.44 -3.42
CA ARG A 78 24.11 14.58 -4.56
C ARG A 78 23.17 13.38 -4.68
N ARG A 79 23.71 12.16 -4.54
CA ARG A 79 22.87 10.95 -4.45
C ARG A 79 21.84 11.05 -3.33
N LYS A 80 22.26 11.51 -2.15
CA LYS A 80 21.35 11.70 -1.01
C LYS A 80 20.26 12.71 -1.32
N ALA A 81 20.60 13.85 -1.95
CA ALA A 81 19.60 14.84 -2.35
C ALA A 81 18.53 14.22 -3.29
N THR A 82 18.95 13.45 -4.30
CA THR A 82 18.01 12.77 -5.22
C THR A 82 17.15 11.73 -4.49
N MET A 83 17.73 10.96 -3.56
CA MET A 83 16.96 10.01 -2.73
C MET A 83 15.93 10.73 -1.84
N ASP A 84 16.30 11.85 -1.23
CA ASP A 84 15.43 12.63 -0.37
C ASP A 84 14.28 13.26 -1.18
N GLU A 85 14.58 13.79 -2.38
CA GLU A 85 13.57 14.33 -3.31
C GLU A 85 12.57 13.27 -3.76
N LEU A 86 13.07 12.09 -4.16
CA LEU A 86 12.22 10.96 -4.53
C LEU A 86 11.31 10.55 -3.37
N THR A 87 11.88 10.42 -2.17
CA THR A 87 11.14 10.04 -0.96
C THR A 87 10.05 11.06 -0.66
N ALA A 88 10.38 12.34 -0.74
CA ALA A 88 9.43 13.42 -0.49
C ALA A 88 8.31 13.43 -1.54
N LEU A 89 8.63 13.17 -2.82
CA LEU A 89 7.63 13.09 -3.89
C LEU A 89 6.66 11.92 -3.69
N VAL A 90 7.19 10.72 -3.41
CA VAL A 90 6.39 9.52 -3.15
C VAL A 90 5.49 9.74 -1.94
N ARG A 91 6.03 10.31 -0.85
CA ARG A 91 5.28 10.60 0.36
C ARG A 91 4.17 11.61 0.12
N ARG A 92 4.46 12.76 -0.51
CA ARG A 92 3.44 13.77 -0.83
C ARG A 92 2.31 13.21 -1.70
N SER A 93 2.66 12.41 -2.70
CA SER A 93 1.67 11.81 -3.60
C SER A 93 0.80 10.77 -2.87
N GLY A 94 1.42 9.94 -2.03
CA GLY A 94 0.70 8.96 -1.21
C GLY A 94 -0.20 9.61 -0.17
N GLU A 95 0.29 10.61 0.56
CA GLU A 95 -0.49 11.38 1.54
C GLU A 95 -1.68 12.08 0.86
N ALA A 96 -1.48 12.71 -0.30
CA ALA A 96 -2.57 13.34 -1.05
C ALA A 96 -3.64 12.33 -1.48
N ALA A 97 -3.24 11.15 -1.96
CA ALA A 97 -4.19 10.10 -2.36
C ALA A 97 -4.99 9.56 -1.15
N VAL A 98 -4.32 9.30 -0.03
CA VAL A 98 -4.99 8.84 1.20
C VAL A 98 -5.92 9.92 1.74
N ASN A 99 -5.49 11.18 1.81
CA ASN A 99 -6.31 12.28 2.28
C ASN A 99 -7.52 12.50 1.37
N ALA A 100 -7.38 12.39 0.04
CA ALA A 100 -8.52 12.48 -0.88
C ALA A 100 -9.61 11.43 -0.58
N TRP A 101 -9.23 10.23 -0.12
CA TRP A 101 -10.19 9.22 0.31
C TRP A 101 -10.73 9.49 1.72
N LEU A 102 -9.87 9.90 2.65
CA LEU A 102 -10.21 10.17 4.04
C LEU A 102 -10.98 11.46 4.24
N ASP A 103 -10.97 12.40 3.31
CA ASP A 103 -11.71 13.67 3.36
C ASP A 103 -13.03 13.59 2.59
N HIS A 104 -13.28 12.50 1.87
CA HIS A 104 -14.52 12.31 1.13
C HIS A 104 -15.73 12.34 2.09
N PRO A 105 -16.78 13.13 1.82
CA PRO A 105 -17.91 13.31 2.74
C PRO A 105 -18.68 12.02 2.99
N ASP A 106 -18.70 11.11 2.02
CA ASP A 106 -19.21 9.74 2.17
C ASP A 106 -18.05 8.74 2.25
N LYS A 107 -17.73 8.28 3.46
CA LYS A 107 -16.66 7.29 3.69
C LYS A 107 -16.96 5.93 3.07
N LEU A 108 -18.24 5.53 3.03
CA LEU A 108 -18.63 4.24 2.45
C LEU A 108 -18.43 4.26 0.94
N GLN A 109 -18.79 5.36 0.28
CA GLN A 109 -18.53 5.56 -1.14
C GLN A 109 -17.04 5.59 -1.45
N ALA A 110 -16.22 6.27 -0.64
CA ALA A 110 -14.76 6.28 -0.80
C ALA A 110 -14.14 4.87 -0.67
N CYS A 111 -14.55 4.10 0.34
CA CYS A 111 -14.10 2.71 0.49
C CYS A 111 -14.51 1.83 -0.71
N ARG A 112 -15.75 1.95 -1.18
CA ARG A 112 -16.23 1.21 -2.36
C ARG A 112 -15.45 1.60 -3.61
N PHE A 113 -15.16 2.88 -3.78
CA PHE A 113 -14.36 3.38 -4.89
C PHE A 113 -12.91 2.87 -4.83
N ALA A 114 -12.27 2.90 -3.67
CA ALA A 114 -10.93 2.34 -3.48
C ALA A 114 -10.89 0.84 -3.79
N ILE A 115 -11.87 0.08 -3.31
CA ILE A 115 -12.02 -1.34 -3.65
C ILE A 115 -12.20 -1.51 -5.16
N ALA A 116 -13.07 -0.72 -5.79
CA ALA A 116 -13.31 -0.80 -7.23
C ALA A 116 -12.06 -0.48 -8.07
N ILE A 117 -11.27 0.52 -7.68
CA ILE A 117 -9.97 0.85 -8.29
C ILE A 117 -9.00 -0.32 -8.17
N ILE A 118 -8.90 -0.89 -6.97
CA ILE A 118 -8.04 -2.06 -6.75
C ILE A 118 -8.54 -3.18 -7.64
N GLU A 119 -9.83 -3.52 -7.59
CA GLU A 119 -10.54 -4.54 -8.39
C GLU A 119 -10.39 -4.39 -9.90
N SER A 120 -10.47 -3.17 -10.42
CA SER A 120 -10.29 -2.88 -11.85
C SER A 120 -8.85 -3.01 -12.32
N GLY A 121 -7.91 -3.25 -11.40
CA GLY A 121 -6.49 -3.39 -11.72
C GLY A 121 -5.81 -2.06 -11.95
N ALA A 122 -6.23 -0.99 -11.27
CA ALA A 122 -5.57 0.32 -11.43
C ALA A 122 -4.06 0.30 -11.08
N TYR A 123 -3.63 -0.69 -10.28
CA TYR A 123 -2.23 -0.93 -9.95
C TYR A 123 -1.56 -1.94 -10.88
N ASP A 124 -2.27 -2.50 -11.87
CA ASP A 124 -1.77 -3.48 -12.83
C ASP A 124 -1.22 -2.78 -14.07
N ILE A 125 0.06 -2.95 -14.34
CA ILE A 125 0.72 -2.42 -15.52
C ILE A 125 0.35 -3.29 -16.72
N SER A 126 -0.52 -2.74 -17.56
CA SER A 126 -1.10 -3.41 -18.71
C SER A 126 -1.18 -2.45 -19.91
N PRO A 127 -1.38 -2.96 -21.15
CA PRO A 127 -1.46 -2.13 -22.37
C PRO A 127 -2.53 -1.04 -22.36
N LYS A 128 -3.42 -1.03 -21.36
CA LYS A 128 -4.45 -0.01 -21.18
C LYS A 128 -3.94 1.24 -20.47
N LEU A 129 -2.76 1.18 -19.85
CA LEU A 129 -2.16 2.33 -19.18
C LEU A 129 -1.50 3.26 -20.20
N PRO A 130 -1.68 4.60 -20.09
CA PRO A 130 -1.09 5.56 -21.02
C PRO A 130 0.44 5.53 -21.15
N MET A 131 1.16 4.91 -20.20
CA MET A 131 2.62 4.81 -20.21
C MET A 131 3.14 3.38 -20.41
N TYR A 132 2.29 2.46 -20.90
CA TYR A 132 2.66 1.04 -20.93
C TYR A 132 3.93 0.76 -21.74
N ASP A 133 4.09 1.42 -22.89
CA ASP A 133 5.22 1.19 -23.79
C ASP A 133 6.54 1.68 -23.19
N GLU A 134 6.51 2.77 -22.41
CA GLU A 134 7.65 3.27 -21.64
C GLU A 134 8.04 2.29 -20.53
N HIS A 135 7.07 1.67 -19.86
CA HIS A 135 7.33 0.65 -18.86
C HIS A 135 7.94 -0.61 -19.49
N GLU A 136 7.48 -1.04 -20.67
CA GLU A 136 8.10 -2.16 -21.40
C GLU A 136 9.51 -1.80 -21.88
N SER A 137 9.73 -0.58 -22.36
CA SER A 137 11.05 -0.10 -22.76
C SER A 137 12.02 -0.10 -21.58
N LEU A 138 11.55 0.30 -20.38
CA LEU A 138 12.33 0.24 -19.15
C LEU A 138 12.71 -1.21 -18.78
N VAL A 139 11.78 -2.15 -18.94
CA VAL A 139 12.05 -3.58 -18.72
C VAL A 139 13.11 -4.10 -19.68
N GLN A 140 13.02 -3.75 -20.97
CA GLN A 140 14.01 -4.16 -21.97
C GLN A 140 15.40 -3.60 -21.67
N TRP A 141 15.48 -2.32 -21.29
CA TRP A 141 16.73 -1.70 -20.82
C TRP A 141 17.28 -2.44 -19.59
N ALA A 142 16.42 -2.79 -18.63
CA ALA A 142 16.84 -3.46 -17.40
C ALA A 142 17.32 -4.90 -17.61
N GLN A 143 17.03 -5.54 -18.75
CA GLN A 143 17.49 -6.89 -19.08
C GLN A 143 18.87 -6.94 -19.74
N GLN A 144 19.40 -5.78 -20.16
CA GLN A 144 20.77 -5.62 -20.66
C GLN A 144 21.77 -5.56 -19.50
#